data_AF-A0A7C5KC14-F1
#
_entry.id   AF-A0A7C5KC14-F1
#
_cell.length_a   1.000
_cell.length_b   1.000
_cell.length_c   1.000
_cell.angle_alpha   90.00
_cell.angle_beta   90.00
_cell.angle_gamma   90.00
#
_symmetry.space_group_name_H-M   'P 1'
#
loop_
_entity.id
_entity.type
_entity.pdbx_description
1 polymer ?
#
loop_
_entity_poly.entity_id
_entity_poly.type
_entity_poly.pdbx_seq_one_letter_code
_entity_poly.pdbx_strand_id
1 'polypeptide(L)'
;MCKILFWDELNEAISLAKKVGEYFDRLFLENPKLALKRVEELEEKIYLLLKEKFPSYGFHCESMGIVSQSTHDDDLYWIVSALCGAEPYSKGYRGASVSIALLSNSELVLGVVNSFNFNDLFYWAKGLDGVYRNGQRTDKALKSNVVLTSYEADKNSITNSRLCYPFKYKCVPCFSYRLALSSVGEGIFAIDCSSPTTFTYAAAHALLIGNGLNLFDESGKEIVYSKQGYSGCGQICFGGDYEIIKEFVGKNWKSVLYRMPLEKNLDLNPTEVPKLTSYIKDKMLLSKVQGAMMGLIVGDSFGYSNSSEKIIDFTIENQMLEPVNSEIVIILSRVLSKYCSYNFKKVIESYLYWYNSEPVEVDFAQSSAFSSLKSMRSIPERYSSESIDDVTNSFLLRIIPISILTLNSSFEEAFKVVELDCKITNPNPICLECAKILTYTFRLALRRKISNAELYKFVLSFLDKSEFSENIKKVIIEAQSSVNLDHTKKPENVLVCLQNLFYELLHSNNFEESILKTSIRGGDSSKNCALVGSLFGVIYGIENIPIYFKDKILSSRSIKGLPKITYPRAQIFWPVDILIIAENLIKC
;
A
#
# COMPACT_ATOMS: atom_id res chain seq x y z
N MET A 1 -16.44 25.02 -27.91
CA MET A 1 -15.90 23.67 -27.62
C MET A 1 -14.63 23.52 -28.42
N CYS A 2 -13.45 23.42 -27.77
CA CYS A 2 -12.23 23.05 -28.48
C CYS A 2 -12.44 21.67 -29.10
N LYS A 3 -12.15 21.53 -30.41
CA LYS A 3 -12.15 20.23 -31.07
C LYS A 3 -11.02 19.42 -30.46
N ILE A 4 -11.35 18.30 -29.81
CA ILE A 4 -10.33 17.38 -29.30
C ILE A 4 -9.62 16.79 -30.52
N LEU A 5 -8.32 17.01 -30.64
CA LEU A 5 -7.53 16.41 -31.71
C LEU A 5 -7.31 14.93 -31.33
N PHE A 6 -7.26 14.05 -32.33
CA PHE A 6 -7.01 12.61 -32.14
C PHE A 6 -8.06 11.87 -31.26
N TRP A 7 -9.33 12.29 -31.30
CA TRP A 7 -10.39 11.68 -30.48
C TRP A 7 -10.66 10.21 -30.85
N ASP A 8 -10.66 9.87 -32.13
CA ASP A 8 -10.94 8.51 -32.59
C ASP A 8 -9.78 7.56 -32.26
N GLU A 9 -8.55 8.07 -32.33
CA GLU A 9 -7.31 7.44 -31.90
C GLU A 9 -7.31 7.18 -30.39
N LEU A 10 -7.70 8.19 -29.60
CA LEU A 10 -7.79 8.09 -28.14
C LEU A 10 -8.78 7.02 -27.71
N ASN A 11 -9.97 7.01 -28.30
CA ASN A 11 -10.98 6.00 -27.98
C ASN A 11 -10.51 4.59 -28.32
N GLU A 12 -9.80 4.42 -29.43
CA GLU A 12 -9.24 3.12 -29.81
C GLU A 12 -8.14 2.68 -28.85
N ALA A 13 -7.19 3.58 -28.53
CA ALA A 13 -6.11 3.30 -27.60
C ALA A 13 -6.63 2.94 -26.19
N ILE A 14 -7.64 3.65 -25.68
CA ILE A 14 -8.30 3.33 -24.40
C ILE A 14 -8.94 1.94 -24.45
N SER A 15 -9.68 1.64 -25.53
CA SER A 15 -10.35 0.35 -25.72
C SER A 15 -9.34 -0.81 -25.72
N LEU A 16 -8.26 -0.67 -26.50
CA LEU A 16 -7.20 -1.67 -26.60
C LEU A 16 -6.45 -1.83 -25.28
N ALA A 17 -6.08 -0.73 -24.62
CA ALA A 17 -5.39 -0.77 -23.33
C ALA A 17 -6.22 -1.49 -22.26
N LYS A 18 -7.55 -1.29 -22.23
CA LYS A 18 -8.46 -2.04 -21.34
C LYS A 18 -8.48 -3.53 -21.68
N LYS A 19 -8.74 -3.88 -22.95
CA LYS A 19 -8.85 -5.27 -23.40
C LYS A 19 -7.59 -6.09 -23.16
N VAL A 20 -6.42 -5.52 -23.45
CA VAL A 20 -5.12 -6.16 -23.19
C VAL A 20 -4.82 -6.20 -21.70
N GLY A 21 -5.16 -5.13 -20.96
CA GLY A 21 -5.05 -5.09 -19.51
C GLY A 21 -5.87 -6.19 -18.82
N GLU A 22 -7.10 -6.43 -19.25
CA GLU A 22 -7.96 -7.51 -18.74
C GLU A 22 -7.39 -8.91 -19.03
N TYR A 23 -6.69 -9.09 -20.15
CA TYR A 23 -5.97 -10.33 -20.43
C TYR A 23 -4.85 -10.55 -19.40
N PHE A 24 -4.00 -9.55 -19.18
CA PHE A 24 -2.93 -9.66 -18.20
C PHE A 24 -3.45 -9.74 -16.76
N ASP A 25 -4.52 -9.05 -16.39
CA ASP A 25 -5.09 -9.17 -15.04
C ASP A 25 -5.58 -10.60 -14.77
N ARG A 26 -6.20 -11.26 -15.76
CA ARG A 26 -6.55 -12.69 -15.66
C ARG A 26 -5.31 -13.58 -15.58
N LEU A 27 -4.32 -13.35 -16.45
CA LEU A 27 -3.08 -14.12 -16.45
C LEU A 27 -2.29 -13.97 -15.15
N PHE A 28 -2.38 -12.81 -14.49
CA PHE A 28 -1.76 -12.55 -13.19
C PHE A 28 -2.32 -13.47 -12.11
N LEU A 29 -3.63 -13.75 -12.15
CA LEU A 29 -4.32 -14.64 -11.21
C LEU A 29 -4.12 -16.13 -11.55
N GLU A 30 -3.74 -16.46 -12.77
CA GLU A 30 -3.47 -17.83 -13.21
C GLU A 30 -1.99 -18.19 -13.01
N ASN A 31 -1.10 -17.49 -13.73
CA ASN A 31 0.34 -17.66 -13.65
C ASN A 31 1.07 -16.47 -14.31
N PRO A 32 1.53 -15.47 -13.52
CA PRO A 32 2.19 -14.29 -14.05
C PRO A 32 3.52 -14.59 -14.75
N LYS A 33 4.15 -15.75 -14.49
CA LYS A 33 5.39 -16.15 -15.19
C LYS A 33 5.19 -16.40 -16.68
N LEU A 34 3.95 -16.63 -17.12
CA LEU A 34 3.65 -16.86 -18.53
C LEU A 34 3.56 -15.58 -19.35
N ALA A 35 3.49 -14.40 -18.71
CA ALA A 35 3.23 -13.15 -19.41
C ALA A 35 4.30 -12.77 -20.43
N LEU A 36 5.59 -13.02 -20.13
CA LEU A 36 6.68 -12.74 -21.07
C LEU A 36 6.53 -13.50 -22.40
N LYS A 37 5.85 -14.66 -22.40
CA LYS A 37 5.59 -15.45 -23.63
C LYS A 37 4.37 -14.96 -24.41
N ARG A 38 3.64 -13.97 -23.88
CA ARG A 38 2.38 -13.46 -24.45
C ARG A 38 2.47 -12.01 -24.92
N VAL A 39 3.53 -11.28 -24.55
CA VAL A 39 3.69 -9.86 -24.90
C VAL A 39 3.65 -9.66 -26.41
N GLU A 40 4.52 -10.35 -27.16
CA GLU A 40 4.61 -10.21 -28.62
C GLU A 40 3.28 -10.52 -29.33
N GLU A 41 2.61 -11.62 -28.95
CA GLU A 41 1.29 -12.01 -29.48
C GLU A 41 0.23 -10.91 -29.26
N LEU A 42 0.28 -10.21 -28.13
CA LEU A 42 -0.67 -9.14 -27.80
C LEU A 42 -0.31 -7.82 -28.49
N GLU A 43 0.98 -7.51 -28.65
CA GLU A 43 1.43 -6.36 -29.44
C GLU A 43 1.06 -6.53 -30.92
N GLU A 44 1.17 -7.74 -31.48
CA GLU A 44 0.70 -8.06 -32.82
C GLU A 44 -0.80 -7.85 -32.97
N LYS A 45 -1.60 -8.28 -31.98
CA LYS A 45 -3.05 -8.03 -31.96
C LYS A 45 -3.39 -6.53 -31.91
N ILE A 46 -2.67 -5.74 -31.11
CA ILE A 46 -2.83 -4.29 -31.07
C ILE A 46 -2.51 -3.70 -32.45
N TYR A 47 -1.38 -4.12 -33.05
CA TYR A 47 -0.96 -3.67 -34.38
C TYR A 47 -2.03 -3.91 -35.43
N LEU A 48 -2.55 -5.14 -35.55
CA LEU A 48 -3.53 -5.49 -36.58
C LEU A 48 -4.81 -4.65 -36.46
N LEU A 49 -5.31 -4.44 -35.24
CA LEU A 49 -6.52 -3.64 -34.99
C LEU A 49 -6.30 -2.16 -35.29
N LEU A 50 -5.14 -1.59 -34.91
CA LEU A 50 -4.81 -0.21 -35.22
C LEU A 50 -4.54 -0.01 -36.72
N LYS A 51 -3.93 -0.99 -37.39
CA LYS A 51 -3.65 -0.93 -38.83
C LYS A 51 -4.93 -0.95 -39.66
N GLU A 52 -5.94 -1.70 -39.23
CA GLU A 52 -7.25 -1.73 -39.88
C GLU A 52 -7.92 -0.35 -39.85
N LYS A 53 -7.87 0.34 -38.70
CA LYS A 53 -8.53 1.64 -38.51
C LYS A 53 -7.70 2.84 -38.99
N PHE A 54 -6.37 2.78 -38.84
CA PHE A 54 -5.42 3.84 -39.17
C PHE A 54 -4.31 3.32 -40.11
N PRO A 55 -4.65 2.98 -41.36
CA PRO A 55 -3.75 2.24 -42.25
C PRO A 55 -2.49 3.02 -42.67
N SER A 56 -2.51 4.35 -42.60
CA SER A 56 -1.38 5.20 -42.96
C SER A 56 -0.40 5.46 -41.81
N TYR A 57 -0.71 5.02 -40.59
CA TYR A 57 0.13 5.30 -39.41
C TYR A 57 1.22 4.23 -39.30
N GLY A 58 2.39 4.63 -38.83
CA GLY A 58 3.47 3.73 -38.45
C GLY A 58 3.21 3.06 -37.12
N PHE A 59 3.94 1.97 -36.86
CA PHE A 59 3.79 1.19 -35.62
C PHE A 59 5.15 0.72 -35.10
N HIS A 60 5.43 1.05 -33.85
CA HIS A 60 6.65 0.73 -33.13
C HIS A 60 6.31 0.15 -31.76
N CYS A 61 6.75 -1.08 -31.48
CA CYS A 61 6.49 -1.71 -30.18
C CYS A 61 7.72 -2.36 -29.56
N GLU A 62 7.62 -2.67 -28.27
CA GLU A 62 8.73 -3.11 -27.44
C GLU A 62 9.34 -4.44 -27.91
N SER A 63 8.51 -5.43 -28.29
CA SER A 63 9.01 -6.75 -28.65
C SER A 63 9.37 -6.93 -30.13
N MET A 64 8.67 -6.24 -31.04
CA MET A 64 8.85 -6.42 -32.49
C MET A 64 9.61 -5.26 -33.16
N GLY A 65 9.92 -4.18 -32.43
CA GLY A 65 10.53 -2.98 -33.01
C GLY A 65 9.57 -2.27 -33.96
N ILE A 66 10.08 -1.73 -35.08
CA ILE A 66 9.24 -1.08 -36.09
C ILE A 66 8.59 -2.14 -36.98
N VAL A 67 7.27 -2.25 -36.88
CA VAL A 67 6.46 -3.19 -37.66
C VAL A 67 5.99 -2.56 -38.97
N SER A 68 5.71 -1.26 -38.98
CA SER A 68 5.30 -0.53 -40.20
C SER A 68 5.75 0.93 -40.18
N GLN A 69 6.05 1.46 -41.37
CA GLN A 69 6.40 2.86 -41.58
C GLN A 69 5.13 3.71 -41.77
N SER A 70 5.14 4.94 -41.27
CA SER A 70 4.10 5.92 -41.55
C SER A 70 4.15 6.36 -43.01
N THR A 71 2.98 6.48 -43.63
CA THR A 71 2.75 7.18 -44.91
C THR A 71 1.85 8.40 -44.74
N HIS A 72 1.52 8.76 -43.50
CA HIS A 72 0.73 9.94 -43.17
C HIS A 72 1.61 11.20 -43.24
N ASP A 73 1.05 12.32 -43.72
CA ASP A 73 1.77 13.59 -43.91
C ASP A 73 2.39 14.13 -42.62
N ASP A 74 1.72 13.89 -41.48
CA ASP A 74 2.18 14.27 -40.15
C ASP A 74 3.09 13.25 -39.44
N ASP A 75 3.66 12.28 -40.17
CA ASP A 75 4.55 11.24 -39.62
C ASP A 75 3.97 10.57 -38.36
N LEU A 76 2.73 10.07 -38.44
CA LEU A 76 2.03 9.51 -37.29
C LEU A 76 2.56 8.12 -36.92
N TYR A 77 2.98 7.93 -35.66
CA TYR A 77 3.51 6.66 -35.16
C TYR A 77 2.89 6.26 -33.83
N TRP A 78 2.34 5.04 -33.78
CA TRP A 78 2.00 4.37 -32.53
C TRP A 78 3.26 3.86 -31.84
N ILE A 79 3.40 4.14 -30.55
CA ILE A 79 4.44 3.59 -29.67
C ILE A 79 3.74 2.75 -28.60
N VAL A 80 4.00 1.44 -28.59
CA VAL A 80 3.23 0.48 -27.78
C VAL A 80 4.14 -0.40 -26.92
N SER A 81 3.75 -0.57 -25.66
CA SER A 81 4.16 -1.69 -24.80
C SER A 81 2.90 -2.37 -24.28
N ALA A 82 2.68 -3.62 -24.68
CA ALA A 82 1.53 -4.38 -24.17
C ALA A 82 1.67 -4.70 -22.68
N LEU A 83 2.91 -4.78 -22.16
CA LEU A 83 3.18 -5.04 -20.75
C LEU A 83 4.43 -4.28 -20.26
N CYS A 84 4.22 -3.03 -19.85
CA CYS A 84 5.25 -2.27 -19.18
C CYS A 84 5.41 -2.77 -17.73
N GLY A 85 6.63 -3.12 -17.33
CA GLY A 85 6.92 -3.70 -16.01
C GLY A 85 6.80 -5.23 -15.96
N ALA A 86 7.10 -5.92 -17.06
CA ALA A 86 6.97 -7.37 -17.17
C ALA A 86 7.81 -8.16 -16.15
N GLU A 87 8.99 -7.67 -15.78
CA GLU A 87 9.86 -8.32 -14.78
C GLU A 87 9.22 -8.36 -13.38
N PRO A 88 8.84 -7.22 -12.74
CA PRO A 88 8.12 -7.25 -11.46
C PRO A 88 6.78 -7.99 -11.55
N TYR A 89 6.05 -7.84 -12.66
CA TYR A 89 4.81 -8.58 -12.90
C TYR A 89 5.02 -10.09 -12.77
N SER A 90 6.06 -10.64 -13.43
CA SER A 90 6.38 -12.08 -13.40
C SER A 90 6.75 -12.59 -12.00
N LYS A 91 7.20 -11.69 -11.13
CA LYS A 91 7.51 -11.93 -9.71
C LYS A 91 6.29 -11.72 -8.79
N GLY A 92 5.11 -11.44 -9.35
CA GLY A 92 3.85 -11.30 -8.61
C GLY A 92 3.61 -9.90 -8.02
N TYR A 93 4.37 -8.89 -8.44
CA TYR A 93 4.08 -7.51 -8.05
C TYR A 93 2.96 -6.93 -8.92
N ARG A 94 2.02 -6.23 -8.26
CA ARG A 94 0.95 -5.47 -8.93
C ARG A 94 1.47 -4.12 -9.41
N GLY A 95 0.81 -3.56 -10.41
CA GLY A 95 1.11 -2.21 -10.90
C GLY A 95 1.85 -2.19 -12.24
N ALA A 96 1.90 -3.32 -12.95
CA ALA A 96 2.20 -3.30 -14.38
C ALA A 96 1.12 -2.53 -15.15
N SER A 97 1.44 -2.13 -16.38
CA SER A 97 0.50 -1.36 -17.20
C SER A 97 0.59 -1.71 -18.68
N VAL A 98 -0.51 -1.49 -19.40
CA VAL A 98 -0.48 -1.34 -20.86
C VAL A 98 -0.17 0.13 -21.16
N SER A 99 0.77 0.40 -22.05
CA SER A 99 1.18 1.75 -22.43
C SER A 99 1.07 1.96 -23.94
N ILE A 100 0.27 2.94 -24.36
CA ILE A 100 0.04 3.26 -25.78
C ILE A 100 0.20 4.77 -25.95
N ALA A 101 1.08 5.20 -26.84
CA ALA A 101 1.27 6.60 -27.20
C ALA A 101 1.10 6.80 -28.71
N LEU A 102 0.78 8.03 -29.11
CA LEU A 102 0.81 8.46 -30.51
C LEU A 102 1.76 9.66 -30.66
N LEU A 103 2.63 9.57 -31.65
CA LEU A 103 3.54 10.62 -32.05
C LEU A 103 3.06 11.25 -33.37
N SER A 104 3.20 12.56 -33.51
CA SER A 104 2.97 13.31 -34.74
C SER A 104 4.13 14.29 -34.92
N ASN A 105 4.85 14.23 -36.05
CA ASN A 105 5.99 15.10 -36.34
C ASN A 105 6.99 15.20 -35.16
N SER A 106 7.39 14.07 -34.56
CA SER A 106 8.25 13.99 -33.37
C SER A 106 7.67 14.54 -32.05
N GLU A 107 6.41 14.97 -32.01
CA GLU A 107 5.71 15.39 -30.80
C GLU A 107 4.74 14.32 -30.30
N LEU A 108 4.68 14.10 -28.99
CA LEU A 108 3.66 13.26 -28.38
C LEU A 108 2.31 13.99 -28.41
N VAL A 109 1.31 13.40 -29.06
CA VAL A 109 -0.03 13.99 -29.21
C VAL A 109 -1.09 13.25 -28.39
N LEU A 110 -0.78 12.05 -27.89
CA LEU A 110 -1.69 11.22 -27.11
C LEU A 110 -0.91 10.20 -26.28
N GLY A 111 -1.40 9.90 -25.08
CA GLY A 111 -0.90 8.81 -24.23
C GLY A 111 -2.01 8.15 -23.43
N VAL A 112 -1.91 6.83 -23.28
CA VAL A 112 -2.79 5.98 -22.47
C VAL A 112 -1.93 5.05 -21.62
N VAL A 113 -2.13 5.07 -20.31
CA VAL A 113 -1.50 4.16 -19.35
C VAL A 113 -2.60 3.47 -18.55
N ASN A 114 -2.70 2.15 -18.66
CA ASN A 114 -3.70 1.36 -17.93
C ASN A 114 -3.03 0.42 -16.93
N SER A 115 -2.99 0.78 -15.65
CA SER A 115 -2.57 -0.13 -14.59
C SER A 115 -3.70 -1.08 -14.21
N PHE A 116 -3.81 -2.16 -14.97
CA PHE A 116 -4.94 -3.07 -14.96
C PHE A 116 -5.14 -3.83 -13.64
N ASN A 117 -4.08 -4.08 -12.86
CA ASN A 117 -4.23 -4.73 -11.55
C ASN A 117 -4.97 -3.84 -10.53
N PHE A 118 -4.95 -2.52 -10.73
CA PHE A 118 -5.61 -1.54 -9.89
C PHE A 118 -6.87 -0.94 -10.54
N ASN A 119 -7.22 -1.37 -11.76
CA ASN A 119 -8.24 -0.73 -12.59
C ASN A 119 -7.99 0.78 -12.75
N ASP A 120 -6.74 1.18 -12.93
CA ASP A 120 -6.35 2.58 -12.91
C ASP A 120 -5.87 3.05 -14.29
N LEU A 121 -6.77 3.75 -15.00
CA LEU A 121 -6.58 4.20 -16.37
C LEU A 121 -6.33 5.70 -16.42
N PHE A 122 -5.22 6.09 -17.04
CA PHE A 122 -4.84 7.46 -17.32
C PHE A 122 -4.80 7.69 -18.82
N TYR A 123 -5.27 8.85 -19.26
CA TYR A 123 -5.17 9.21 -20.66
C TYR A 123 -5.14 10.72 -20.88
N TRP A 124 -4.54 11.12 -22.01
CA TRP A 124 -4.50 12.48 -22.49
C TRP A 124 -4.35 12.49 -24.02
N ALA A 125 -4.87 13.54 -24.67
CA ALA A 125 -4.67 13.84 -26.08
C ALA A 125 -4.63 15.36 -26.30
N LYS A 126 -3.90 15.81 -27.32
CA LYS A 126 -3.74 17.23 -27.67
C LYS A 126 -5.13 17.87 -27.87
N GLY A 127 -5.38 18.97 -27.17
CA GLY A 127 -6.69 19.65 -27.15
C GLY A 127 -7.59 19.30 -25.96
N LEU A 128 -7.23 18.30 -25.14
CA LEU A 128 -7.79 18.15 -23.80
C LEU A 128 -7.19 19.19 -22.84
N ASP A 129 -7.97 19.56 -21.83
CA ASP A 129 -7.68 20.58 -20.82
C ASP A 129 -6.92 20.04 -19.59
N GLY A 130 -6.45 18.80 -19.65
CA GLY A 130 -5.70 18.12 -18.60
C GLY A 130 -5.71 16.61 -18.81
N VAL A 131 -4.97 15.88 -17.97
CA VAL A 131 -5.01 14.42 -17.92
C VAL A 131 -6.35 13.96 -17.33
N TYR A 132 -6.87 12.83 -17.82
CA TYR A 132 -8.04 12.17 -17.26
C TYR A 132 -7.62 10.85 -16.61
N ARG A 133 -8.12 10.60 -15.39
CA ARG A 133 -7.97 9.34 -14.67
C ARG A 133 -9.34 8.73 -14.41
N ASN A 134 -9.60 7.53 -14.93
CA ASN A 134 -10.88 6.83 -14.79
C ASN A 134 -12.11 7.68 -15.16
N GLY A 135 -11.96 8.55 -16.16
CA GLY A 135 -13.02 9.44 -16.64
C GLY A 135 -13.13 10.78 -15.89
N GLN A 136 -12.33 11.01 -14.86
CA GLN A 136 -12.29 12.29 -14.14
C GLN A 136 -11.05 13.08 -14.54
N ARG A 137 -11.23 14.37 -14.84
CA ARG A 137 -10.13 15.31 -15.10
C ARG A 137 -9.27 15.48 -13.84
N THR A 138 -7.96 15.53 -14.02
CA THR A 138 -6.98 15.78 -12.97
C THR A 138 -6.11 17.00 -13.31
N ASP A 139 -5.25 17.38 -12.36
CA ASP A 139 -4.23 18.40 -12.52
C ASP A 139 -2.92 17.91 -11.89
N LYS A 140 -1.88 18.76 -11.94
CA LYS A 140 -0.58 18.51 -11.31
C LYS A 140 -0.49 18.93 -9.84
N ALA A 141 -1.59 19.34 -9.19
CA ALA A 141 -1.54 19.76 -7.79
C ALA A 141 -1.07 18.59 -6.92
N LEU A 142 -0.02 18.82 -6.13
CA LEU A 142 0.57 17.79 -5.31
C LEU A 142 -0.47 17.27 -4.30
N LYS A 143 -0.58 15.95 -4.24
CA LYS A 143 -1.35 15.17 -3.25
C LYS A 143 -0.40 14.36 -2.36
N SER A 144 0.85 14.23 -2.78
CA SER A 144 1.91 13.50 -2.08
C SER A 144 3.29 14.07 -2.38
N ASN A 145 4.15 14.10 -1.35
CA ASN A 145 5.52 14.63 -1.41
C ASN A 145 6.56 13.50 -1.35
N VAL A 146 6.36 12.45 -2.15
CA VAL A 146 7.29 11.30 -2.24
C VAL A 146 7.86 11.16 -3.63
N VAL A 147 9.13 10.77 -3.71
CA VAL A 147 9.78 10.35 -4.96
C VAL A 147 9.34 8.94 -5.30
N LEU A 148 8.88 8.72 -6.54
CA LEU A 148 8.46 7.40 -6.99
C LEU A 148 9.63 6.65 -7.65
N THR A 149 10.01 5.51 -7.08
CA THR A 149 11.18 4.73 -7.52
C THR A 149 10.88 3.24 -7.63
N SER A 150 11.85 2.47 -8.12
CA SER A 150 11.75 1.03 -8.38
C SER A 150 11.32 0.24 -7.13
N TYR A 151 10.58 -0.85 -7.36
CA TYR A 151 10.21 -1.83 -6.34
C TYR A 151 11.40 -2.49 -5.63
N GLU A 152 12.60 -2.37 -6.18
CA GLU A 152 13.83 -2.91 -5.61
C GLU A 152 14.63 -1.89 -4.79
N ALA A 153 14.15 -0.65 -4.64
CA ALA A 153 14.89 0.42 -3.96
C ALA A 153 15.24 0.06 -2.51
N ASP A 154 14.39 -0.70 -1.83
CA ASP A 154 14.62 -1.16 -0.45
C ASP A 154 15.76 -2.18 -0.30
N LYS A 155 16.30 -2.72 -1.42
CA LYS A 155 17.55 -3.49 -1.42
C LYS A 155 18.80 -2.62 -1.23
N ASN A 156 18.67 -1.30 -1.38
CA ASN A 156 19.69 -0.31 -1.05
C ASN A 156 19.02 0.94 -0.47
N SER A 157 18.31 0.74 0.64
CA SER A 157 17.41 1.73 1.22
C SER A 157 18.12 2.99 1.72
N ILE A 158 19.33 2.85 2.25
CA ILE A 158 20.16 3.96 2.75
C ILE A 158 20.53 4.91 1.61
N THR A 159 21.05 4.39 0.51
CA THR A 159 21.47 5.19 -0.65
C THR A 159 20.27 5.87 -1.30
N ASN A 160 19.17 5.14 -1.53
CA ASN A 160 17.94 5.73 -2.07
C ASN A 160 17.42 6.87 -1.18
N SER A 161 17.40 6.68 0.14
CA SER A 161 16.92 7.71 1.06
C SER A 161 17.80 8.96 1.06
N ARG A 162 19.13 8.79 0.99
CA ARG A 162 20.07 9.92 0.91
C ARG A 162 19.92 10.71 -0.38
N LEU A 163 19.73 10.02 -1.51
CA LEU A 163 19.61 10.69 -2.80
C LEU A 163 18.26 11.39 -2.98
N CYS A 164 17.18 10.82 -2.43
CA CYS A 164 15.84 11.41 -2.47
C CYS A 164 15.63 12.57 -1.50
N TYR A 165 16.51 12.75 -0.50
CA TYR A 165 16.44 13.87 0.45
C TYR A 165 16.37 15.23 -0.30
N PRO A 166 15.48 16.16 0.11
CA PRO A 166 14.69 16.18 1.36
C PRO A 166 13.41 15.33 1.37
N PHE A 167 13.06 14.68 0.26
CA PHE A 167 11.86 13.86 0.15
C PHE A 167 12.10 12.42 0.61
N LYS A 168 11.03 11.76 1.06
CA LYS A 168 11.00 10.30 1.20
C LYS A 168 10.71 9.67 -0.17
N TYR A 169 10.90 8.36 -0.32
CA TYR A 169 10.55 7.66 -1.56
C TYR A 169 9.51 6.57 -1.34
N LYS A 170 8.74 6.25 -2.38
CA LYS A 170 7.77 5.17 -2.44
C LYS A 170 8.11 4.24 -3.58
N CYS A 171 8.06 2.94 -3.31
CA CYS A 171 8.35 1.89 -4.28
C CYS A 171 7.10 1.62 -5.14
N VAL A 172 7.20 1.80 -6.46
CA VAL A 172 6.14 1.50 -7.42
C VAL A 172 6.76 0.73 -8.60
N PRO A 173 6.32 -0.51 -8.92
CA PRO A 173 7.10 -1.38 -9.80
C PRO A 173 7.29 -0.88 -11.24
N CYS A 174 6.22 -0.47 -11.92
CA CYS A 174 6.25 -0.06 -13.33
C CYS A 174 6.64 1.41 -13.48
N PHE A 175 7.58 1.71 -14.38
CA PHE A 175 8.01 3.11 -14.61
C PHE A 175 6.93 3.95 -15.29
N SER A 176 6.24 3.41 -16.29
CA SER A 176 5.11 4.09 -16.94
C SER A 176 4.03 4.47 -15.93
N TYR A 177 3.70 3.56 -15.01
CA TYR A 177 2.74 3.85 -13.95
C TYR A 177 3.26 4.88 -12.93
N ARG A 178 4.56 4.84 -12.57
CA ARG A 178 5.18 5.90 -11.75
C ARG A 178 5.01 7.28 -12.37
N LEU A 179 5.32 7.41 -13.66
CA LEU A 179 5.19 8.67 -14.39
C LEU A 179 3.72 9.12 -14.48
N ALA A 180 2.79 8.19 -14.70
CA ALA A 180 1.35 8.49 -14.70
C ALA A 180 0.87 9.02 -13.33
N LEU A 181 1.33 8.43 -12.21
CA LEU A 181 1.03 8.93 -10.87
C LEU A 181 1.61 10.33 -10.62
N SER A 182 2.85 10.57 -11.04
CA SER A 182 3.46 11.91 -10.97
C SER A 182 2.69 12.94 -11.80
N SER A 183 2.15 12.54 -12.96
CA SER A 183 1.37 13.43 -13.83
C SER A 183 0.11 14.00 -13.16
N VAL A 184 -0.40 13.31 -12.13
CA VAL A 184 -1.62 13.70 -11.40
C VAL A 184 -1.34 14.13 -9.94
N GLY A 185 -0.07 14.40 -9.62
CA GLY A 185 0.35 14.90 -8.31
C GLY A 185 0.51 13.84 -7.20
N GLU A 186 0.48 12.53 -7.51
CA GLU A 186 0.67 11.45 -6.51
C GLU A 186 2.13 11.02 -6.33
N GLY A 187 3.05 11.81 -6.89
CA GLY A 187 4.48 11.72 -6.71
C GLY A 187 5.10 13.04 -7.12
N ILE A 188 6.09 13.50 -6.37
CA ILE A 188 6.73 14.80 -6.66
C ILE A 188 7.53 14.74 -7.96
N PHE A 189 8.21 13.62 -8.17
CA PHE A 189 8.71 13.16 -9.46
C PHE A 189 8.89 11.64 -9.42
N ALA A 190 8.96 11.03 -10.59
CA ALA A 190 9.34 9.64 -10.77
C ALA A 190 10.76 9.55 -11.31
N ILE A 191 11.52 8.54 -10.86
CA ILE A 191 12.86 8.26 -11.34
C ILE A 191 13.02 6.78 -11.68
N ASP A 192 13.74 6.47 -12.75
CA ASP A 192 14.25 5.14 -13.03
C ASP A 192 15.75 5.19 -13.38
N CYS A 193 16.52 4.26 -12.82
CA CYS A 193 17.98 4.19 -12.97
C CYS A 193 18.43 2.96 -13.78
N SER A 194 17.50 2.25 -14.42
CA SER A 194 17.75 0.98 -15.11
C SER A 194 17.72 1.12 -16.63
N SER A 195 18.14 2.29 -17.15
CA SER A 195 18.17 2.59 -18.59
C SER A 195 16.82 2.39 -19.28
N PRO A 196 15.77 3.13 -18.87
CA PRO A 196 14.44 2.97 -19.44
C PRO A 196 14.43 3.33 -20.94
N THR A 197 13.52 2.73 -21.69
CA THR A 197 13.41 2.87 -23.15
C THR A 197 12.16 3.67 -23.52
N THR A 198 12.04 4.10 -24.78
CA THR A 198 10.88 4.85 -25.30
C THR A 198 9.54 4.19 -24.89
N PHE A 199 9.48 2.85 -24.86
CA PHE A 199 8.28 2.09 -24.55
C PHE A 199 7.85 2.15 -23.08
N THR A 200 8.78 2.41 -22.17
CA THR A 200 8.47 2.48 -20.72
C THR A 200 8.04 3.87 -20.27
N TYR A 201 8.23 4.90 -21.10
CA TYR A 201 7.88 6.27 -20.74
C TYR A 201 7.08 7.06 -21.77
N ALA A 202 7.02 6.72 -23.07
CA ALA A 202 6.38 7.58 -24.09
C ALA A 202 4.90 7.90 -23.78
N ALA A 203 4.11 6.88 -23.43
CA ALA A 203 2.70 7.10 -23.09
C ALA A 203 2.54 7.97 -21.84
N ALA A 204 3.32 7.70 -20.80
CA ALA A 204 3.26 8.47 -19.55
C ALA A 204 3.90 9.86 -19.67
N HIS A 205 4.85 10.05 -20.59
CA HIS A 205 5.42 11.34 -20.93
C HIS A 205 4.36 12.24 -21.58
N ALA A 206 3.50 11.70 -22.45
CA ALA A 206 2.36 12.44 -22.96
C ALA A 206 1.40 12.88 -21.82
N LEU A 207 1.22 12.04 -20.79
CA LEU A 207 0.44 12.43 -19.60
C LEU A 207 1.11 13.57 -18.82
N LEU A 208 2.44 13.53 -18.63
CA LEU A 208 3.18 14.62 -17.98
C LEU A 208 2.98 15.94 -18.75
N ILE A 209 3.15 15.92 -20.07
CA ILE A 209 2.91 17.09 -20.95
C ILE A 209 1.49 17.62 -20.76
N GLY A 210 0.50 16.72 -20.70
CA GLY A 210 -0.91 17.08 -20.55
C GLY A 210 -1.25 17.90 -19.29
N ASN A 211 -0.43 17.81 -18.24
CA ASN A 211 -0.56 18.61 -17.03
C ASN A 211 0.59 19.61 -16.83
N GLY A 212 1.37 19.91 -17.88
CA GLY A 212 2.43 20.91 -17.85
C GLY A 212 3.64 20.49 -17.00
N LEU A 213 3.99 19.21 -17.08
CA LEU A 213 5.21 18.58 -16.57
C LEU A 213 6.01 18.01 -17.75
N ASN A 214 7.22 17.49 -17.51
CA ASN A 214 8.05 16.98 -18.60
C ASN A 214 8.96 15.80 -18.14
N LEU A 215 9.67 15.21 -19.09
CA LEU A 215 10.61 14.11 -18.90
C LEU A 215 12.05 14.54 -19.24
N PHE A 216 13.00 14.14 -18.40
CA PHE A 216 14.40 14.58 -18.47
C PHE A 216 15.38 13.41 -18.37
N ASP A 217 16.51 13.52 -19.05
CA ASP A 217 17.63 12.57 -18.96
C ASP A 217 18.53 12.82 -17.74
N GLU A 218 19.62 12.03 -17.62
CA GLU A 218 20.58 12.13 -16.51
C GLU A 218 21.29 13.49 -16.41
N SER A 219 21.32 14.28 -17.50
CA SER A 219 21.88 15.63 -17.57
C SER A 219 20.85 16.73 -17.33
N GLY A 220 19.58 16.37 -17.14
CA GLY A 220 18.48 17.32 -17.00
C GLY A 220 17.99 17.88 -18.34
N LYS A 221 18.35 17.28 -19.47
CA LYS A 221 17.86 17.68 -20.79
C LYS A 221 16.53 17.02 -21.07
N GLU A 222 15.61 17.77 -21.67
CA GLU A 222 14.31 17.25 -22.10
C GLU A 222 14.45 16.08 -23.08
N ILE A 223 13.61 15.07 -22.88
CA ILE A 223 13.55 13.90 -23.74
C ILE A 223 12.82 14.24 -25.04
N VAL A 224 13.43 13.87 -26.17
CA VAL A 224 12.92 14.13 -27.52
C VAL A 224 12.82 12.83 -28.33
N TYR A 225 11.96 12.82 -29.33
CA TYR A 225 11.67 11.64 -30.15
C TYR A 225 12.10 11.84 -31.61
N SER A 226 12.63 10.78 -32.22
CA SER A 226 12.73 10.71 -33.68
C SER A 226 11.34 10.60 -34.32
N LYS A 227 11.24 10.81 -35.63
CA LYS A 227 9.97 10.65 -36.37
C LYS A 227 9.35 9.26 -36.20
N GLN A 228 10.17 8.23 -36.03
CA GLN A 228 9.74 6.84 -35.81
C GLN A 228 9.55 6.48 -34.33
N GLY A 229 9.63 7.46 -33.42
CA GLY A 229 9.42 7.26 -31.98
C GLY A 229 10.63 6.70 -31.21
N TYR A 230 11.84 6.71 -31.79
CA TYR A 230 13.04 6.40 -31.02
C TYR A 230 13.36 7.54 -30.06
N SER A 231 13.69 7.18 -28.82
CA SER A 231 14.11 8.10 -27.79
C SER A 231 15.07 7.39 -26.84
N GLY A 232 16.01 8.15 -26.27
CA GLY A 232 16.98 7.67 -25.29
C GLY A 232 17.18 8.69 -24.18
N CYS A 233 17.21 8.21 -22.94
CA CYS A 233 17.45 9.02 -21.74
C CYS A 233 18.81 8.72 -21.08
N GLY A 234 19.71 8.03 -21.80
CA GLY A 234 20.91 7.46 -21.19
C GLY A 234 20.55 6.39 -20.16
N GLN A 235 21.10 6.48 -18.95
CA GLN A 235 20.92 5.46 -17.91
C GLN A 235 19.85 5.81 -16.86
N ILE A 236 19.53 7.10 -16.72
CA ILE A 236 18.63 7.62 -15.68
C ILE A 236 17.60 8.51 -16.34
N CYS A 237 16.34 8.39 -15.92
CA CYS A 237 15.27 9.22 -16.40
C CYS A 237 14.44 9.78 -15.24
N PHE A 238 14.12 11.07 -15.30
CA PHE A 238 13.28 11.78 -14.35
C PHE A 238 12.01 12.26 -15.04
N GLY A 239 10.85 12.15 -14.38
CA GLY A 239 9.61 12.74 -14.88
C GLY A 239 8.84 13.47 -13.79
N GLY A 240 8.48 14.72 -14.06
CA GLY A 240 7.87 15.62 -13.08
C GLY A 240 8.17 17.09 -13.39
N ASP A 241 8.19 17.93 -12.35
CA ASP A 241 8.49 19.35 -12.48
C ASP A 241 10.01 19.59 -12.51
N TYR A 242 10.49 20.29 -13.55
CA TYR A 242 11.92 20.59 -13.71
C TYR A 242 12.49 21.41 -12.55
N GLU A 243 11.69 22.32 -12.00
CA GLU A 243 12.14 23.20 -10.91
C GLU A 243 12.52 22.41 -9.66
N ILE A 244 11.92 21.24 -9.46
CA ILE A 244 12.29 20.30 -8.40
C ILE A 244 13.40 19.36 -8.89
N ILE A 245 13.25 18.78 -10.08
CA ILE A 245 14.17 17.78 -10.63
C ILE A 245 15.60 18.31 -10.76
N LYS A 246 15.80 19.59 -11.08
CA LYS A 246 17.15 20.18 -11.25
C LYS A 246 18.05 20.05 -10.02
N GLU A 247 17.48 19.94 -8.81
CA GLU A 247 18.23 19.69 -7.58
C GLU A 247 18.74 18.25 -7.44
N PHE A 248 18.21 17.33 -8.24
CA PHE A 248 18.52 15.90 -8.23
C PHE A 248 19.36 15.45 -9.42
N VAL A 249 19.40 16.25 -10.49
CA VAL A 249 20.28 16.06 -11.65
C VAL A 249 21.75 16.06 -11.21
N GLY A 250 22.57 15.20 -11.80
CA GLY A 250 24.00 15.09 -11.51
C GLY A 250 24.35 14.34 -10.21
N LYS A 251 23.38 14.00 -9.35
CA LYS A 251 23.62 13.09 -8.21
C LYS A 251 24.03 11.69 -8.71
N ASN A 252 24.81 10.95 -7.91
CA ASN A 252 25.27 9.60 -8.27
C ASN A 252 24.16 8.54 -8.13
N TRP A 253 23.13 8.63 -8.96
CA TRP A 253 21.97 7.72 -8.93
C TRP A 253 22.32 6.27 -9.25
N LYS A 254 23.39 6.01 -10.01
CA LYS A 254 23.87 4.63 -10.29
C LYS A 254 24.25 3.88 -9.01
N SER A 255 24.59 4.61 -7.96
CA SER A 255 24.92 4.01 -6.67
C SER A 255 23.77 3.19 -6.05
N VAL A 256 22.51 3.47 -6.39
CA VAL A 256 21.34 2.71 -5.90
C VAL A 256 21.32 1.26 -6.43
N LEU A 257 22.00 0.99 -7.54
CA LEU A 257 22.06 -0.34 -8.15
C LEU A 257 23.05 -1.27 -7.44
N TYR A 258 23.99 -0.74 -6.65
CA TYR A 258 24.89 -1.56 -5.85
C TYR A 258 24.16 -2.07 -4.60
N ARG A 259 23.78 -3.35 -4.62
CA ARG A 259 22.96 -3.96 -3.56
C ARG A 259 23.79 -4.95 -2.77
N MET A 260 23.94 -4.69 -1.47
CA MET A 260 24.53 -5.65 -0.56
C MET A 260 23.47 -6.67 -0.12
N PRO A 261 23.86 -7.92 0.19
CA PRO A 261 22.95 -8.86 0.83
C PRO A 261 22.36 -8.26 2.10
N LEU A 262 21.03 -8.26 2.20
CA LEU A 262 20.35 -7.81 3.42
C LEU A 262 20.44 -8.90 4.49
N GLU A 263 20.68 -8.49 5.73
CA GLU A 263 20.74 -9.41 6.86
C GLU A 263 19.35 -9.98 7.17
N LYS A 264 19.23 -11.31 7.13
CA LYS A 264 17.98 -12.00 7.52
C LYS A 264 17.97 -12.22 9.02
N ASN A 265 17.00 -11.60 9.69
CA ASN A 265 16.73 -11.81 11.10
C ASN A 265 15.57 -12.79 11.27
N LEU A 266 15.69 -13.76 12.18
CA LEU A 266 14.66 -14.80 12.43
C LEU A 266 14.26 -15.60 11.17
N ASP A 267 15.17 -15.70 10.19
CA ASP A 267 14.91 -16.27 8.86
C ASP A 267 13.76 -15.54 8.12
N LEU A 268 13.40 -14.32 8.52
CA LEU A 268 12.41 -13.47 7.85
C LEU A 268 13.08 -12.60 6.80
N ASN A 269 12.31 -12.22 5.78
CA ASN A 269 12.75 -11.22 4.81
C ASN A 269 12.68 -9.82 5.47
N PRO A 270 13.71 -8.98 5.35
CA PRO A 270 13.67 -7.59 5.81
C PRO A 270 12.58 -6.78 5.12
N THR A 271 12.36 -7.05 3.83
CA THR A 271 11.23 -6.57 3.04
C THR A 271 10.60 -7.77 2.32
N GLU A 272 9.30 -7.91 2.47
CA GLU A 272 8.49 -9.01 2.01
C GLU A 272 8.33 -8.95 0.49
N VAL A 273 8.20 -10.13 -0.11
CA VAL A 273 7.99 -10.29 -1.54
C VAL A 273 6.68 -11.04 -1.80
N PRO A 274 6.01 -10.81 -2.94
CA PRO A 274 4.78 -11.51 -3.27
C PRO A 274 4.99 -13.03 -3.33
N LYS A 275 4.09 -13.79 -2.69
CA LYS A 275 4.03 -15.25 -2.85
C LYS A 275 3.27 -15.62 -4.12
N LEU A 276 3.85 -16.53 -4.90
CA LEU A 276 3.30 -17.04 -6.16
C LEU A 276 2.49 -18.34 -5.99
N THR A 277 2.19 -18.75 -4.76
CA THR A 277 1.52 -20.02 -4.43
C THR A 277 0.02 -20.01 -4.72
N SER A 278 -0.63 -18.86 -4.53
CA SER A 278 -2.06 -18.65 -4.76
C SER A 278 -2.31 -17.17 -5.06
N TYR A 279 -3.38 -16.85 -5.80
CA TYR A 279 -3.75 -15.48 -6.15
C TYR A 279 -5.15 -15.15 -5.67
N ILE A 280 -5.33 -13.91 -5.19
CA ILE A 280 -6.60 -13.46 -4.64
C ILE A 280 -7.49 -12.93 -5.77
N LYS A 281 -8.48 -13.74 -6.15
CA LYS A 281 -9.48 -13.38 -7.17
C LYS A 281 -10.48 -12.33 -6.65
N ASP A 282 -10.78 -12.37 -5.35
CA ASP A 282 -11.67 -11.42 -4.70
C ASP A 282 -10.95 -10.09 -4.44
N LYS A 283 -11.04 -9.16 -5.40
CA LYS A 283 -10.47 -7.81 -5.28
C LYS A 283 -11.03 -7.04 -4.08
N MET A 284 -12.28 -7.28 -3.69
CA MET A 284 -12.90 -6.64 -2.54
C MET A 284 -12.23 -7.15 -1.26
N LEU A 285 -12.10 -8.47 -1.08
CA LEU A 285 -11.41 -9.03 0.07
C LEU A 285 -9.95 -8.53 0.17
N LEU A 286 -9.23 -8.49 -0.95
CA LEU A 286 -7.87 -7.94 -0.99
C LEU A 286 -7.83 -6.49 -0.52
N SER A 287 -8.73 -5.64 -1.05
CA SER A 287 -8.85 -4.24 -0.63
C SER A 287 -9.12 -4.12 0.87
N LYS A 288 -10.03 -4.93 1.42
CA LYS A 288 -10.37 -4.90 2.84
C LYS A 288 -9.20 -5.32 3.74
N VAL A 289 -8.46 -6.36 3.36
CA VAL A 289 -7.30 -6.83 4.14
C VAL A 289 -6.16 -5.81 4.08
N GLN A 290 -5.90 -5.23 2.90
CA GLN A 290 -4.94 -4.14 2.75
C GLN A 290 -5.36 -2.90 3.53
N GLY A 291 -6.65 -2.56 3.50
CA GLY A 291 -7.24 -1.48 4.29
C GLY A 291 -7.11 -1.73 5.78
N ALA A 292 -7.33 -2.96 6.25
CA ALA A 292 -7.16 -3.34 7.65
C ALA A 292 -5.74 -3.05 8.16
N MET A 293 -4.74 -3.53 7.42
CA MET A 293 -3.34 -3.40 7.83
C MET A 293 -2.82 -1.97 7.65
N MET A 294 -3.18 -1.29 6.55
CA MET A 294 -2.83 0.11 6.33
C MET A 294 -3.49 1.02 7.36
N GLY A 295 -4.80 0.84 7.59
CA GLY A 295 -5.57 1.64 8.53
C GLY A 295 -5.08 1.51 9.97
N LEU A 296 -4.61 0.31 10.35
CA LEU A 296 -3.95 0.09 11.64
C LEU A 296 -2.72 0.98 11.80
N ILE A 297 -1.82 0.95 10.82
CA ILE A 297 -0.55 1.68 10.90
C ILE A 297 -0.77 3.19 10.78
N VAL A 298 -1.67 3.61 9.87
CA VAL A 298 -2.08 5.01 9.76
C VAL A 298 -2.66 5.50 11.09
N GLY A 299 -3.56 4.73 11.71
CA GLY A 299 -4.16 5.08 12.98
C GLY A 299 -3.15 5.16 14.12
N ASP A 300 -2.24 4.18 14.22
CA ASP A 300 -1.13 4.18 15.20
C ASP A 300 -0.26 5.44 15.08
N SER A 301 0.31 5.67 13.89
CA SER A 301 1.16 6.83 13.61
C SER A 301 0.44 8.16 13.83
N PHE A 302 -0.83 8.25 13.42
CA PHE A 302 -1.63 9.46 13.57
C PHE A 302 -1.96 9.75 15.03
N GLY A 303 -2.50 8.75 15.76
CA GLY A 303 -2.88 8.91 17.15
C GLY A 303 -1.69 9.25 18.04
N TYR A 304 -0.53 8.63 17.80
CA TYR A 304 0.70 8.96 18.52
C TYR A 304 1.13 10.41 18.31
N SER A 305 1.20 10.84 17.04
CA SER A 305 1.67 12.19 16.65
C SER A 305 0.75 13.30 17.18
N ASN A 306 -0.56 13.03 17.27
CA ASN A 306 -1.58 14.03 17.61
C ASN A 306 -2.19 13.82 19.00
N SER A 307 -1.54 13.03 19.87
CA SER A 307 -2.04 12.67 21.20
C SER A 307 -2.32 13.86 22.13
N SER A 308 -1.79 15.05 21.81
CA SER A 308 -1.96 16.30 22.57
C SER A 308 -2.50 17.48 21.75
N GLU A 309 -2.81 17.29 20.46
CA GLU A 309 -3.21 18.37 19.55
C GLU A 309 -4.74 18.50 19.46
N LYS A 310 -5.24 19.74 19.52
CA LYS A 310 -6.68 20.06 19.36
C LYS A 310 -7.06 20.46 17.94
N ILE A 311 -6.07 20.79 17.10
CA ILE A 311 -6.22 21.14 15.68
C ILE A 311 -5.20 20.28 14.95
N ILE A 312 -5.69 19.37 14.10
CA ILE A 312 -4.83 18.42 13.41
C ILE A 312 -4.71 18.84 11.94
N ASP A 313 -3.47 18.98 11.49
CA ASP A 313 -3.17 19.38 10.12
C ASP A 313 -3.18 18.17 9.17
N PHE A 314 -4.05 18.17 8.17
CA PHE A 314 -4.09 17.14 7.13
C PHE A 314 -3.32 17.52 5.87
N THR A 315 -2.53 18.60 5.90
CA THR A 315 -1.68 19.00 4.78
C THR A 315 -0.56 17.99 4.55
N ILE A 316 -0.04 18.00 3.33
CA ILE A 316 1.07 17.14 2.91
C ILE A 316 2.36 17.48 3.69
N GLU A 317 2.43 18.70 4.24
CA GLU A 317 3.54 19.20 5.06
C GLU A 317 3.54 18.61 6.48
N ASN A 318 2.39 18.13 7.00
CA ASN A 318 2.33 17.58 8.35
C ASN A 318 3.25 16.35 8.50
N GLN A 319 4.02 16.33 9.59
CA GLN A 319 4.92 15.25 9.96
C GLN A 319 4.17 14.22 10.80
N MET A 320 3.48 13.28 10.15
CA MET A 320 3.16 12.03 10.82
C MET A 320 4.46 11.29 11.15
N LEU A 321 4.58 10.86 12.41
CA LEU A 321 5.69 10.06 12.90
C LEU A 321 5.60 8.62 12.39
N GLU A 322 6.74 7.94 12.49
CA GLU A 322 6.90 6.53 12.11
C GLU A 322 6.01 5.62 12.99
N PRO A 323 5.71 4.39 12.56
CA PRO A 323 4.96 3.40 13.35
C PRO A 323 5.51 3.23 14.78
N VAL A 324 4.62 3.09 15.77
CA VAL A 324 4.97 2.92 17.19
C VAL A 324 4.48 1.56 17.69
N ASN A 325 3.17 1.42 17.91
CA ASN A 325 2.56 0.20 18.44
C ASN A 325 2.36 -0.88 17.36
N SER A 326 2.41 -0.50 16.09
CA SER A 326 2.20 -1.42 14.97
C SER A 326 3.44 -2.24 14.59
N GLU A 327 4.63 -1.95 15.13
CA GLU A 327 5.84 -2.73 14.84
C GLU A 327 5.74 -4.21 15.24
N ILE A 328 5.20 -4.50 16.43
CA ILE A 328 4.96 -5.87 16.89
C ILE A 328 3.95 -6.59 15.99
N VAL A 329 2.99 -5.84 15.42
CA VAL A 329 1.99 -6.36 14.48
C VAL A 329 2.63 -6.65 13.13
N ILE A 330 3.54 -5.79 12.65
CA ILE A 330 4.28 -5.99 11.40
C ILE A 330 5.14 -7.26 11.48
N ILE A 331 5.94 -7.42 12.56
CA ILE A 331 6.78 -8.61 12.69
C ILE A 331 5.96 -9.89 12.89
N LEU A 332 4.86 -9.83 13.65
CA LEU A 332 3.89 -10.93 13.75
C LEU A 332 3.36 -11.31 12.36
N SER A 333 2.93 -10.32 11.59
CA SER A 333 2.37 -10.51 10.25
C SER A 333 3.37 -11.17 9.30
N ARG A 334 4.66 -10.83 9.40
CA ARG A 334 5.74 -11.52 8.65
C ARG A 334 5.89 -12.99 9.06
N VAL A 335 5.82 -13.30 10.37
CA VAL A 335 5.85 -14.69 10.87
C VAL A 335 4.64 -15.46 10.35
N LEU A 336 3.43 -14.94 10.56
CA LEU A 336 2.19 -15.59 10.13
C LEU A 336 2.15 -15.77 8.60
N SER A 337 2.56 -14.75 7.85
CA SER A 337 2.74 -14.82 6.39
C SER A 337 3.69 -15.97 6.07
N LYS A 338 4.94 -15.93 6.53
CA LYS A 338 5.96 -16.92 6.16
C LYS A 338 5.53 -18.36 6.41
N TYR A 339 5.03 -18.66 7.60
CA TYR A 339 4.70 -20.04 8.02
C TYR A 339 3.29 -20.49 7.65
N CYS A 340 2.44 -19.57 7.15
CA CYS A 340 1.02 -19.82 6.86
C CYS A 340 0.28 -20.58 7.98
N SER A 341 0.65 -20.27 9.21
CA SER A 341 0.12 -20.88 10.43
C SER A 341 0.55 -20.06 11.64
N TYR A 342 -0.18 -20.21 12.75
CA TYR A 342 0.24 -19.64 14.02
C TYR A 342 1.24 -20.59 14.70
N ASN A 343 2.52 -20.38 14.46
CA ASN A 343 3.59 -21.13 15.13
C ASN A 343 4.00 -20.42 16.42
N PHE A 344 3.54 -20.92 17.57
CA PHE A 344 3.73 -20.30 18.89
C PHE A 344 5.18 -19.92 19.18
N LYS A 345 6.13 -20.84 18.93
CA LYS A 345 7.55 -20.59 19.18
C LYS A 345 8.09 -19.46 18.30
N LYS A 346 7.74 -19.44 17.01
CA LYS A 346 8.16 -18.38 16.08
C LYS A 346 7.54 -17.02 16.41
N VAL A 347 6.30 -17.02 16.92
CA VAL A 347 5.65 -15.82 17.44
C VAL A 347 6.41 -15.27 18.64
N ILE A 348 6.73 -16.09 19.64
CA ILE A 348 7.53 -15.66 20.81
C ILE A 348 8.93 -15.18 20.40
N GLU A 349 9.61 -15.89 19.50
CA GLU A 349 10.92 -15.45 18.95
C GLU A 349 10.82 -14.04 18.35
N SER A 350 9.74 -13.74 17.61
CA SER A 350 9.52 -12.42 17.02
C SER A 350 9.18 -11.34 18.04
N TYR A 351 8.37 -11.65 19.06
CA TYR A 351 8.05 -10.70 20.13
C TYR A 351 9.27 -10.37 20.97
N LEU A 352 10.10 -11.37 21.31
CA LEU A 352 11.35 -11.14 22.03
C LEU A 352 12.36 -10.35 21.19
N TYR A 353 12.42 -10.59 19.87
CA TYR A 353 13.25 -9.78 18.98
C TYR A 353 12.81 -8.32 18.95
N TRP A 354 11.50 -8.07 18.81
CA TRP A 354 10.93 -6.72 18.92
C TRP A 354 11.24 -6.09 20.28
N TYR A 355 10.96 -6.78 21.39
CA TYR A 355 11.19 -6.27 22.74
C TYR A 355 12.68 -5.95 23.01
N ASN A 356 13.59 -6.81 22.56
CA ASN A 356 15.04 -6.60 22.70
C ASN A 356 15.59 -5.47 21.80
N SER A 357 14.81 -5.01 20.82
CA SER A 357 15.13 -3.81 20.04
C SER A 357 14.70 -2.51 20.73
N GLU A 358 14.27 -2.58 21.99
CA GLU A 358 13.93 -1.45 22.87
C GLU A 358 12.86 -0.50 22.32
N PRO A 359 11.73 -1.00 21.81
CA PRO A 359 10.76 -0.22 21.04
C PRO A 359 10.22 0.99 21.82
N VAL A 360 9.70 1.99 21.09
CA VAL A 360 9.32 3.29 21.65
C VAL A 360 8.32 3.17 22.80
N GLU A 361 7.30 2.32 22.65
CA GLU A 361 6.30 2.05 23.67
C GLU A 361 6.22 0.55 23.98
N VAL A 362 6.18 0.24 25.27
CA VAL A 362 5.87 -1.09 25.81
C VAL A 362 5.00 -0.89 27.05
N ASP A 363 3.83 -1.52 27.09
CA ASP A 363 2.97 -1.45 28.27
C ASP A 363 3.44 -2.41 29.39
N PHE A 364 2.81 -2.30 30.56
CA PHE A 364 3.15 -3.12 31.72
C PHE A 364 2.99 -4.63 31.44
N ALA A 365 1.91 -5.04 30.79
CA ALA A 365 1.63 -6.45 30.50
C ALA A 365 2.66 -7.08 29.56
N GLN A 366 3.04 -6.36 28.50
CA GLN A 366 4.09 -6.72 27.57
C GLN A 366 5.44 -6.78 28.28
N SER A 367 5.80 -5.76 29.06
CA SER A 367 7.08 -5.72 29.78
C SER A 367 7.21 -6.89 30.77
N SER A 368 6.17 -7.15 31.56
CA SER A 368 6.09 -8.28 32.50
C SER A 368 6.24 -9.63 31.80
N ALA A 369 5.48 -9.87 30.74
CA ALA A 369 5.50 -11.12 29.99
C ALA A 369 6.83 -11.36 29.26
N PHE A 370 7.33 -10.36 28.53
CA PHE A 370 8.52 -10.52 27.70
C PHE A 370 9.81 -10.53 28.52
N SER A 371 9.86 -9.82 29.66
CA SER A 371 10.99 -9.96 30.61
C SER A 371 11.03 -11.36 31.22
N SER A 372 9.88 -11.88 31.64
CA SER A 372 9.73 -13.26 32.13
C SER A 372 10.18 -14.28 31.09
N LEU A 373 9.65 -14.22 29.87
CA LEU A 373 10.03 -15.08 28.76
C LEU A 373 11.53 -14.98 28.40
N LYS A 374 12.11 -13.77 28.44
CA LYS A 374 13.54 -13.54 28.17
C LYS A 374 14.45 -14.22 29.20
N SER A 375 13.99 -14.35 30.45
CA SER A 375 14.74 -15.03 31.52
C SER A 375 14.69 -16.56 31.45
N MET A 376 13.80 -17.14 30.65
CA MET A 376 13.68 -18.58 30.49
C MET A 376 14.85 -19.14 29.68
N ARG A 377 15.29 -20.36 30.03
CA ARG A 377 16.38 -21.06 29.32
C ARG A 377 16.02 -21.40 27.87
N SER A 378 14.73 -21.61 27.60
CA SER A 378 14.20 -21.97 26.27
C SER A 378 12.75 -21.50 26.15
N ILE A 379 12.33 -21.18 24.92
CA ILE A 379 10.94 -20.83 24.63
C ILE A 379 10.03 -22.04 24.88
N PRO A 380 9.01 -21.92 25.76
CA PRO A 380 8.11 -23.02 26.07
C PRO A 380 7.13 -23.31 24.91
N GLU A 381 6.51 -24.49 24.93
CA GLU A 381 5.48 -24.84 23.93
C GLU A 381 4.18 -24.05 24.11
N ARG A 382 3.91 -23.61 25.34
CA ARG A 382 2.79 -22.74 25.72
C ARG A 382 3.24 -21.79 26.82
N TYR A 383 2.66 -20.61 26.87
CA TYR A 383 2.93 -19.63 27.93
C TYR A 383 1.67 -18.86 28.26
N SER A 384 1.51 -18.53 29.54
CA SER A 384 0.53 -17.58 30.04
C SER A 384 1.27 -16.66 31.00
N SER A 385 1.10 -15.35 30.85
CA SER A 385 1.66 -14.37 31.80
C SER A 385 1.04 -14.56 33.19
N GLU A 386 1.72 -14.08 34.22
CA GLU A 386 1.23 -14.03 35.60
C GLU A 386 0.46 -12.72 35.90
N SER A 387 0.44 -11.77 34.96
CA SER A 387 -0.31 -10.50 35.05
C SER A 387 -1.83 -10.70 34.92
N ILE A 388 -2.43 -11.49 35.82
CA ILE A 388 -3.84 -11.91 35.75
C ILE A 388 -4.85 -10.79 35.97
N ASP A 389 -4.47 -9.75 36.73
CA ASP A 389 -5.33 -8.60 37.01
C ASP A 389 -5.19 -7.49 35.95
N ASP A 390 -4.27 -7.65 35.00
CA ASP A 390 -4.00 -6.64 33.99
C ASP A 390 -5.03 -6.67 32.85
N VAL A 391 -5.56 -5.48 32.54
CA VAL A 391 -6.58 -5.25 31.50
C VAL A 391 -6.15 -4.18 30.49
N THR A 392 -4.85 -4.10 30.20
CA THR A 392 -4.30 -3.23 29.14
C THR A 392 -4.67 -3.71 27.74
N ASN A 393 -4.67 -2.80 26.77
CA ASN A 393 -5.30 -2.98 25.45
C ASN A 393 -4.33 -3.40 24.32
N SER A 394 -3.00 -3.38 24.50
CA SER A 394 -2.04 -3.49 23.38
C SER A 394 -2.12 -4.81 22.62
N PHE A 395 -2.53 -5.89 23.28
CA PHE A 395 -2.69 -7.20 22.62
C PHE A 395 -3.76 -7.17 21.52
N LEU A 396 -4.75 -6.26 21.59
CA LEU A 396 -5.84 -6.17 20.61
C LEU A 396 -5.32 -5.93 19.18
N LEU A 397 -4.24 -5.18 19.01
CA LEU A 397 -3.67 -4.91 17.69
C LEU A 397 -3.14 -6.19 17.01
N ARG A 398 -2.63 -7.15 17.80
CA ARG A 398 -2.10 -8.43 17.30
C ARG A 398 -3.21 -9.38 16.83
N ILE A 399 -4.44 -9.17 17.31
CA ILE A 399 -5.61 -9.97 16.91
C ILE A 399 -6.01 -9.72 15.45
N ILE A 400 -5.67 -8.57 14.88
CA ILE A 400 -6.02 -8.19 13.51
C ILE A 400 -5.37 -9.13 12.47
N PRO A 401 -4.03 -9.28 12.41
CA PRO A 401 -3.41 -10.23 11.49
C PRO A 401 -3.77 -11.69 11.78
N ILE A 402 -4.04 -12.05 13.05
CA ILE A 402 -4.53 -13.39 13.41
C ILE A 402 -5.93 -13.63 12.83
N SER A 403 -6.80 -12.62 12.86
CA SER A 403 -8.15 -12.68 12.28
C SER A 403 -8.11 -12.85 10.76
N ILE A 404 -7.13 -12.23 10.09
CA ILE A 404 -6.87 -12.41 8.65
C ILE A 404 -6.36 -13.82 8.36
N LEU A 405 -5.35 -14.30 9.09
CA LEU A 405 -4.79 -15.65 8.91
C LEU A 405 -5.85 -16.73 9.07
N THR A 406 -6.73 -16.56 10.07
CA THR A 406 -7.76 -17.55 10.41
C THR A 406 -9.05 -17.36 9.59
N LEU A 407 -9.04 -16.59 8.50
CA LEU A 407 -10.26 -16.29 7.74
C LEU A 407 -10.90 -17.53 7.10
N ASN A 408 -10.13 -18.60 6.86
CA ASN A 408 -10.64 -19.85 6.27
C ASN A 408 -10.95 -20.95 7.31
N SER A 409 -10.64 -20.73 8.59
CA SER A 409 -10.95 -21.70 9.67
C SER A 409 -12.36 -21.49 10.26
N SER A 410 -12.78 -22.37 11.17
CA SER A 410 -13.98 -22.15 11.98
C SER A 410 -13.82 -20.97 12.97
N PHE A 411 -14.90 -20.54 13.63
CA PHE A 411 -14.80 -19.58 14.73
C PHE A 411 -14.08 -20.17 15.95
N GLU A 412 -14.34 -21.44 16.26
CA GLU A 412 -13.71 -22.14 17.37
C GLU A 412 -12.18 -22.22 17.22
N GLU A 413 -11.68 -22.60 16.05
CA GLU A 413 -10.23 -22.67 15.78
C GLU A 413 -9.56 -21.29 15.87
N ALA A 414 -10.19 -20.26 15.31
CA ALA A 414 -9.66 -18.91 15.41
C ALA A 414 -9.62 -18.42 16.87
N PHE A 415 -10.66 -18.67 17.66
CA PHE A 415 -10.69 -18.30 19.07
C PHE A 415 -9.60 -19.03 19.88
N LYS A 416 -9.28 -20.29 19.55
CA LYS A 416 -8.14 -21.02 20.16
C LYS A 416 -6.81 -20.32 19.87
N VAL A 417 -6.57 -19.89 18.63
CA VAL A 417 -5.33 -19.17 18.26
C VAL A 417 -5.25 -17.81 18.97
N VAL A 418 -6.36 -17.07 19.01
CA VAL A 418 -6.47 -15.77 19.66
C VAL A 418 -6.27 -15.87 21.17
N GLU A 419 -6.82 -16.91 21.80
CA GLU A 419 -6.61 -17.18 23.22
C GLU A 419 -5.14 -17.52 23.51
N LEU A 420 -4.48 -18.28 22.65
CA LEU A 420 -3.05 -18.58 22.78
C LEU A 420 -2.19 -17.31 22.69
N ASP A 421 -2.46 -16.38 21.78
CA ASP A 421 -1.71 -15.12 21.69
C ASP A 421 -2.01 -14.17 22.85
N CYS A 422 -3.29 -14.00 23.19
CA CYS A 422 -3.72 -13.08 24.22
C CYS A 422 -3.11 -13.45 25.58
N LYS A 423 -3.10 -14.74 25.95
CA LYS A 423 -2.51 -15.20 27.22
C LYS A 423 -1.01 -14.92 27.35
N ILE A 424 -0.29 -14.70 26.24
CA ILE A 424 1.13 -14.35 26.30
C ILE A 424 1.34 -13.10 27.14
N THR A 425 0.51 -12.07 26.99
CA THR A 425 0.65 -10.79 27.71
C THR A 425 -0.50 -10.52 28.67
N ASN A 426 -1.75 -10.85 28.28
CA ASN A 426 -2.97 -10.47 28.98
C ASN A 426 -3.88 -11.71 29.19
N PRO A 427 -3.61 -12.53 30.22
CA PRO A 427 -4.35 -13.76 30.50
C PRO A 427 -5.72 -13.53 31.16
N ASN A 428 -6.02 -12.28 31.54
CA ASN A 428 -7.27 -11.91 32.17
C ASN A 428 -8.49 -12.34 31.32
N PRO A 429 -9.53 -12.95 31.91
CA PRO A 429 -10.73 -13.39 31.18
C PRO A 429 -11.41 -12.28 30.37
N ILE A 430 -11.45 -11.04 30.88
CA ILE A 430 -12.04 -9.89 30.17
C ILE A 430 -11.25 -9.59 28.90
N CYS A 431 -9.92 -9.68 28.93
CA CYS A 431 -9.07 -9.51 27.76
C CYS A 431 -9.36 -10.58 26.70
N LEU A 432 -9.53 -11.84 27.13
CA LEU A 432 -9.88 -12.95 26.23
C LEU A 432 -11.26 -12.74 25.58
N GLU A 433 -12.25 -12.27 26.34
CA GLU A 433 -13.56 -11.92 25.81
C GLU A 433 -13.48 -10.79 24.77
N CYS A 434 -12.73 -9.72 25.05
CA CYS A 434 -12.48 -8.64 24.10
C CYS A 434 -11.82 -9.16 22.81
N ALA A 435 -10.82 -10.04 22.95
CA ALA A 435 -10.10 -10.65 21.84
C ALA A 435 -11.06 -11.45 20.93
N LYS A 436 -11.97 -12.23 21.53
CA LYS A 436 -12.98 -13.03 20.81
C LYS A 436 -13.98 -12.13 20.07
N ILE A 437 -14.47 -11.06 20.70
CA ILE A 437 -15.36 -10.09 20.05
C ILE A 437 -14.67 -9.41 18.87
N LEU A 438 -13.42 -8.98 19.05
CA LEU A 438 -12.66 -8.34 17.99
C LEU A 438 -12.45 -9.31 16.81
N THR A 439 -12.08 -10.56 17.10
CA THR A 439 -11.92 -11.62 16.09
C THR A 439 -13.21 -11.87 15.32
N TYR A 440 -14.35 -11.95 16.03
CA TYR A 440 -15.65 -12.12 15.41
C TYR A 440 -15.99 -10.95 14.47
N THR A 441 -15.81 -9.73 14.97
CA THR A 441 -16.10 -8.47 14.26
C THR A 441 -15.29 -8.37 12.97
N PHE A 442 -13.96 -8.52 13.06
CA PHE A 442 -13.07 -8.42 11.89
C PHE A 442 -13.35 -9.51 10.86
N ARG A 443 -13.51 -10.76 11.29
CA ARG A 443 -13.77 -11.86 10.34
C ARG A 443 -15.12 -11.74 9.65
N LEU A 444 -16.15 -11.22 10.31
CA LEU A 444 -17.42 -10.91 9.65
C LEU A 444 -17.27 -9.78 8.63
N ALA A 445 -16.63 -8.68 9.03
CA ALA A 445 -16.44 -7.51 8.17
C ALA A 445 -15.57 -7.83 6.95
N LEU A 446 -14.59 -8.72 7.08
CA LEU A 446 -13.76 -9.23 5.97
C LEU A 446 -14.58 -10.10 5.00
N ARG A 447 -15.38 -11.05 5.52
CA ARG A 447 -16.11 -12.03 4.69
C ARG A 447 -17.32 -11.45 3.96
N ARG A 448 -17.88 -10.34 4.44
CA ARG A 448 -19.19 -9.86 3.97
C ARG A 448 -19.14 -8.38 3.64
N LYS A 449 -19.85 -7.98 2.60
CA LYS A 449 -20.18 -6.56 2.38
C LYS A 449 -21.35 -6.22 3.29
N ILE A 450 -21.08 -5.52 4.39
CA ILE A 450 -22.06 -5.21 5.44
C ILE A 450 -21.94 -3.73 5.80
N SER A 451 -23.06 -3.11 6.16
CA SER A 451 -23.05 -1.78 6.75
C SER A 451 -22.57 -1.82 8.22
N ASN A 452 -22.17 -0.67 8.74
CA ASN A 452 -21.72 -0.53 10.13
C ASN A 452 -22.81 -0.98 11.12
N ALA A 453 -24.06 -0.58 10.86
CA ALA A 453 -25.20 -0.94 11.70
C ALA A 453 -25.51 -2.45 11.65
N GLU A 454 -25.37 -3.10 10.50
CA GLU A 454 -25.53 -4.55 10.38
C GLU A 454 -24.41 -5.30 11.09
N LEU A 455 -23.15 -4.86 10.94
CA LEU A 455 -22.01 -5.43 11.67
C LEU A 455 -22.26 -5.37 13.18
N TYR A 456 -22.66 -4.22 13.68
CA TYR A 456 -23.00 -4.04 15.09
C TYR A 456 -24.13 -4.96 15.55
N LYS A 457 -25.20 -5.10 14.76
CA LYS A 457 -26.30 -6.05 15.05
C LYS A 457 -25.83 -7.52 15.11
N PHE A 458 -24.92 -7.92 14.23
CA PHE A 458 -24.34 -9.27 14.28
C PHE A 458 -23.50 -9.47 15.55
N VAL A 459 -22.75 -8.45 15.97
CA VAL A 459 -21.99 -8.49 17.23
C VAL A 459 -22.94 -8.63 18.43
N LEU A 460 -24.02 -7.85 18.49
CA LEU A 460 -25.04 -8.01 19.54
C LEU A 460 -25.63 -9.42 19.56
N SER A 461 -25.98 -9.95 18.39
CA SER A 461 -26.50 -11.32 18.28
C SER A 461 -25.50 -12.39 18.74
N PHE A 462 -24.20 -12.12 18.60
CA PHE A 462 -23.15 -13.01 19.07
C PHE A 462 -22.97 -12.94 20.59
N LEU A 463 -23.14 -11.75 21.19
CA LEU A 463 -23.18 -11.55 22.64
C LEU A 463 -24.34 -12.32 23.29
N ASP A 464 -25.53 -12.29 22.67
CA ASP A 464 -26.73 -12.95 23.22
C ASP A 464 -26.65 -14.48 23.19
N LYS A 465 -25.92 -15.04 22.23
CA LYS A 465 -25.80 -16.49 22.02
C LYS A 465 -24.63 -17.12 22.77
N SER A 466 -23.82 -16.31 23.45
CA SER A 466 -22.57 -16.76 24.08
C SER A 466 -22.49 -16.28 25.52
N GLU A 467 -21.73 -16.97 26.34
CA GLU A 467 -21.52 -16.62 27.75
C GLU A 467 -20.44 -15.54 27.88
N PHE A 468 -20.76 -14.30 27.48
CA PHE A 468 -19.92 -13.13 27.76
C PHE A 468 -20.29 -12.48 29.10
N SER A 469 -19.31 -11.88 29.77
CA SER A 469 -19.50 -11.14 31.00
C SER A 469 -20.39 -9.90 30.81
N GLU A 470 -21.10 -9.51 31.87
CA GLU A 470 -21.95 -8.31 31.85
C GLU A 470 -21.15 -7.02 31.56
N ASN A 471 -19.87 -6.97 31.94
CA ASN A 471 -18.98 -5.86 31.61
C ASN A 471 -18.85 -5.67 30.09
N ILE A 472 -18.64 -6.76 29.34
CA ILE A 472 -18.51 -6.72 27.88
C ILE A 472 -19.82 -6.32 27.21
N LYS A 473 -20.93 -6.94 27.63
CA LYS A 473 -22.26 -6.60 27.10
C LYS A 473 -22.56 -5.13 27.32
N LYS A 474 -22.34 -4.64 28.54
CA LYS A 474 -22.55 -3.24 28.91
C LYS A 474 -21.78 -2.27 28.01
N VAL A 475 -20.47 -2.45 27.85
CA VAL A 475 -19.67 -1.49 27.06
C VAL A 475 -20.03 -1.48 25.57
N ILE A 476 -20.42 -2.63 25.00
CA ILE A 476 -20.84 -2.69 23.60
C ILE A 476 -22.23 -2.05 23.41
N ILE A 477 -23.15 -2.22 24.36
CA ILE A 477 -24.48 -1.59 24.33
C ILE A 477 -24.37 -0.08 24.53
N GLU A 478 -23.60 0.37 25.54
CA GLU A 478 -23.42 1.81 25.84
C GLU A 478 -22.72 2.56 24.71
N ALA A 479 -21.97 1.88 23.85
CA ALA A 479 -21.36 2.47 22.65
C ALA A 479 -22.39 3.08 21.67
N GLN A 480 -23.68 2.72 21.77
CA GLN A 480 -24.74 3.35 20.97
C GLN A 480 -25.02 4.80 21.35
N SER A 481 -24.75 5.19 22.60
CA SER A 481 -25.14 6.49 23.14
C SER A 481 -23.96 7.31 23.62
N SER A 482 -22.86 6.66 24.01
CA SER A 482 -21.78 7.35 24.71
C SER A 482 -20.43 6.66 24.58
N VAL A 483 -19.39 7.47 24.59
CA VAL A 483 -18.01 7.05 24.81
C VAL A 483 -17.79 6.72 26.30
N ASN A 484 -16.79 5.92 26.61
CA ASN A 484 -16.51 5.57 27.99
C ASN A 484 -16.00 6.78 28.79
N LEU A 485 -16.62 7.06 29.94
CA LEU A 485 -16.26 8.20 30.80
C LEU A 485 -14.84 8.09 31.40
N ASP A 486 -14.31 6.88 31.52
CA ASP A 486 -12.96 6.61 32.04
C ASP A 486 -11.86 6.77 30.96
N HIS A 487 -12.17 7.25 29.74
CA HIS A 487 -11.18 7.35 28.64
C HIS A 487 -9.92 8.16 28.97
N THR A 488 -9.99 9.13 29.89
CA THR A 488 -8.82 9.87 30.40
C THR A 488 -8.23 9.27 31.67
N LYS A 489 -9.04 8.61 32.51
CA LYS A 489 -8.61 8.08 33.82
C LYS A 489 -7.97 6.70 33.71
N LYS A 490 -8.39 5.91 32.74
CA LYS A 490 -7.90 4.55 32.46
C LYS A 490 -7.68 4.38 30.95
N PRO A 491 -6.76 5.17 30.36
CA PRO A 491 -6.62 5.27 28.91
C PRO A 491 -6.28 3.94 28.24
N GLU A 492 -5.49 3.10 28.90
CA GLU A 492 -5.03 1.80 28.37
C GLU A 492 -6.02 0.66 28.60
N ASN A 493 -7.16 0.90 29.26
CA ASN A 493 -8.09 -0.16 29.62
C ASN A 493 -8.78 -0.75 28.38
N VAL A 494 -8.74 -2.08 28.25
CA VAL A 494 -9.30 -2.83 27.12
C VAL A 494 -10.79 -2.56 26.88
N LEU A 495 -11.58 -2.34 27.93
CA LEU A 495 -13.02 -2.06 27.82
C LEU A 495 -13.29 -0.64 27.30
N VAL A 496 -12.48 0.33 27.71
CA VAL A 496 -12.52 1.70 27.18
C VAL A 496 -12.25 1.68 25.68
N CYS A 497 -11.19 0.96 25.28
CA CYS A 497 -10.77 0.79 23.90
C CYS A 497 -11.88 0.13 23.05
N LEU A 498 -12.49 -0.93 23.58
CA LEU A 498 -13.56 -1.66 22.90
C LEU A 498 -14.83 -0.80 22.72
N GLN A 499 -15.24 -0.07 23.76
CA GLN A 499 -16.38 0.85 23.67
C GLN A 499 -16.12 1.95 22.63
N ASN A 500 -14.90 2.50 22.59
CA ASN A 500 -14.51 3.50 21.60
C ASN A 500 -14.62 2.95 20.17
N LEU A 501 -14.13 1.73 19.93
CA LEU A 501 -14.21 1.09 18.61
C LEU A 501 -15.67 0.99 18.11
N PHE A 502 -16.58 0.51 18.96
CA PHE A 502 -17.99 0.37 18.59
C PHE A 502 -18.74 1.70 18.54
N TYR A 503 -18.33 2.68 19.34
CA TYR A 503 -18.87 4.03 19.26
C TYR A 503 -18.55 4.64 17.90
N GLU A 504 -17.29 4.59 17.47
CA GLU A 504 -16.89 5.10 16.16
C GLU A 504 -17.53 4.34 15.00
N LEU A 505 -17.67 3.01 15.11
CA LEU A 505 -18.40 2.21 14.13
C LEU A 505 -19.81 2.78 13.88
N LEU A 506 -20.49 3.21 14.93
CA LEU A 506 -21.88 3.70 14.85
C LEU A 506 -22.00 5.19 14.50
N HIS A 507 -20.99 6.00 14.79
CA HIS A 507 -21.10 7.48 14.78
C HIS A 507 -20.19 8.19 13.77
N SER A 508 -19.37 7.45 13.03
CA SER A 508 -18.47 8.02 12.01
C SER A 508 -18.77 7.45 10.62
N ASN A 509 -18.71 8.32 9.61
CA ASN A 509 -19.19 7.99 8.26
C ASN A 509 -18.08 7.55 7.31
N ASN A 510 -16.83 7.91 7.61
CA ASN A 510 -15.68 7.63 6.77
C ASN A 510 -14.40 7.47 7.62
N PHE A 511 -13.32 7.04 6.96
CA PHE A 511 -12.03 6.75 7.58
C PHE A 511 -11.39 7.97 8.25
N GLU A 512 -11.36 9.13 7.58
CA GLU A 512 -10.69 10.32 8.10
C GLU A 512 -11.43 10.89 9.33
N GLU A 513 -12.76 10.94 9.25
CA GLU A 513 -13.61 11.38 10.36
C GLU A 513 -13.44 10.50 11.59
N SER A 514 -13.39 9.17 11.43
CA SER A 514 -13.28 8.25 12.57
C SER A 514 -11.92 8.33 13.25
N ILE A 515 -10.83 8.43 12.48
CA ILE A 515 -9.49 8.65 13.00
C ILE A 515 -9.39 10.01 13.72
N LEU A 516 -9.91 11.07 13.12
CA LEU A 516 -9.88 12.41 13.69
C LEU A 516 -10.63 12.47 15.04
N LYS A 517 -11.88 11.99 15.07
CA LYS A 517 -12.70 11.95 16.28
C LYS A 517 -12.04 11.13 17.37
N THR A 518 -11.44 9.99 17.01
CA THR A 518 -10.72 9.13 17.96
C THR A 518 -9.49 9.82 18.53
N SER A 519 -8.71 10.51 17.70
CA SER A 519 -7.51 11.23 18.15
C SER A 519 -7.86 12.40 19.07
N ILE A 520 -8.83 13.24 18.68
CA ILE A 520 -9.26 14.41 19.47
C ILE A 520 -9.80 14.00 20.84
N ARG A 521 -10.43 12.82 20.94
CA ARG A 521 -10.95 12.29 22.20
C ARG A 521 -9.83 12.02 23.23
N GLY A 522 -8.61 11.79 22.79
CA GLY A 522 -7.47 11.50 23.67
C GLY A 522 -7.57 10.13 24.35
N GLY A 523 -6.90 10.00 25.50
CA GLY A 523 -6.64 8.70 26.12
C GLY A 523 -5.49 7.98 25.42
N ASP A 524 -5.58 6.67 25.23
CA ASP A 524 -4.61 5.89 24.44
C ASP A 524 -4.87 6.04 22.94
N SER A 525 -4.68 7.27 22.47
CA SER A 525 -5.03 7.73 21.11
C SER A 525 -4.37 6.91 20.00
N SER A 526 -3.09 6.54 20.14
CA SER A 526 -2.38 5.67 19.19
C SER A 526 -3.12 4.34 18.98
N LYS A 527 -3.37 3.58 20.05
CA LYS A 527 -3.98 2.24 19.94
C LYS A 527 -5.46 2.29 19.59
N ASN A 528 -6.17 3.28 20.11
CA ASN A 528 -7.57 3.54 19.75
C ASN A 528 -7.70 3.87 18.25
N CYS A 529 -6.87 4.78 17.73
CA CYS A 529 -6.86 5.12 16.31
C CYS A 529 -6.43 3.92 15.46
N ALA A 530 -5.47 3.12 15.90
CA ALA A 530 -5.06 1.91 15.19
C ALA A 530 -6.21 0.90 15.03
N LEU A 531 -6.98 0.62 16.09
CA LEU A 531 -8.14 -0.28 15.99
C LEU A 531 -9.25 0.30 15.12
N VAL A 532 -9.60 1.58 15.30
CA VAL A 532 -10.64 2.26 14.52
C VAL A 532 -10.24 2.32 13.05
N GLY A 533 -9.01 2.74 12.75
CA GLY A 533 -8.47 2.80 11.41
C GLY A 533 -8.46 1.44 10.74
N SER A 534 -8.07 0.38 11.47
CA SER A 534 -8.12 -0.97 10.92
C SER A 534 -9.54 -1.42 10.58
N LEU A 535 -10.51 -1.22 11.49
CA LEU A 535 -11.90 -1.61 11.23
C LEU A 535 -12.51 -0.83 10.07
N PHE A 536 -12.28 0.49 10.00
CA PHE A 536 -12.74 1.32 8.89
C PHE A 536 -12.05 0.94 7.58
N GLY A 537 -10.77 0.57 7.63
CA GLY A 537 -10.06 0.00 6.49
C GLY A 537 -10.65 -1.33 6.00
N VAL A 538 -11.15 -2.18 6.90
CA VAL A 538 -11.90 -3.40 6.53
C VAL A 538 -13.27 -3.08 5.92
N ILE A 539 -13.98 -2.09 6.45
CA ILE A 539 -15.35 -1.78 6.01
C ILE A 539 -15.34 -1.10 4.64
N TYR A 540 -14.47 -0.10 4.48
CA TYR A 540 -14.45 0.76 3.30
C TYR A 540 -13.35 0.40 2.30
N GLY A 541 -12.38 -0.44 2.66
CA GLY A 541 -11.29 -0.82 1.76
C GLY A 541 -10.16 0.22 1.67
N ILE A 542 -9.03 -0.19 1.09
CA ILE A 542 -7.81 0.63 0.97
C ILE A 542 -7.99 1.88 0.09
N GLU A 543 -8.94 1.83 -0.85
CA GLU A 543 -9.29 2.96 -1.72
C GLU A 543 -9.85 4.16 -0.94
N ASN A 544 -10.50 3.92 0.21
CA ASN A 544 -11.07 4.96 1.06
C ASN A 544 -10.07 5.55 2.06
N ILE A 545 -8.84 5.04 2.13
CA ILE A 545 -7.76 5.66 2.90
C ILE A 545 -7.11 6.75 2.03
N PRO A 546 -7.09 8.02 2.49
CA PRO A 546 -6.45 9.12 1.78
C PRO A 546 -5.04 8.80 1.29
N ILE A 547 -4.69 9.27 0.08
CA ILE A 547 -3.39 8.97 -0.55
C ILE A 547 -2.22 9.48 0.28
N TYR A 548 -2.32 10.65 0.90
CA TYR A 548 -1.25 11.20 1.72
C TYR A 548 -0.94 10.29 2.93
N PHE A 549 -1.97 9.70 3.56
CA PHE A 549 -1.79 8.74 4.66
C PHE A 549 -1.05 7.50 4.16
N LYS A 550 -1.51 6.92 3.05
CA LYS A 550 -0.87 5.74 2.44
C LYS A 550 0.60 6.03 2.12
N ASP A 551 0.90 7.18 1.55
CA ASP A 551 2.26 7.52 1.12
C ASP A 551 3.19 7.83 2.30
N LYS A 552 2.70 8.42 3.39
CA LYS A 552 3.49 8.59 4.62
C LYS A 552 3.92 7.23 5.17
N ILE A 553 3.02 6.25 5.18
CA ILE A 553 3.32 4.88 5.62
C ILE A 553 4.24 4.15 4.62
N LEU A 554 3.90 4.14 3.33
CA LEU A 554 4.68 3.41 2.32
C LEU A 554 6.05 4.03 2.01
N SER A 555 6.34 5.21 2.57
CA SER A 555 7.64 5.87 2.50
C SER A 555 8.40 5.90 3.84
N SER A 556 7.81 5.33 4.89
CA SER A 556 8.28 5.34 6.28
C SER A 556 9.51 4.43 6.47
N ARG A 557 10.68 5.04 6.68
CA ARG A 557 11.97 4.34 6.85
C ARG A 557 12.78 5.02 7.94
N SER A 558 12.77 4.44 9.14
CA SER A 558 13.55 4.92 10.29
C SER A 558 15.03 4.51 10.18
N ILE A 559 15.74 5.06 9.19
CA ILE A 559 17.15 4.74 8.93
C ILE A 559 18.07 5.65 9.76
N LYS A 560 19.02 5.04 10.47
CA LYS A 560 20.03 5.74 11.27
C LYS A 560 20.83 6.72 10.42
N GLY A 561 20.95 7.96 10.90
CA GLY A 561 21.75 9.02 10.27
C GLY A 561 21.04 9.79 9.15
N LEU A 562 19.77 9.51 8.87
CA LEU A 562 18.95 10.41 8.06
C LEU A 562 18.43 11.57 8.90
N PRO A 563 18.24 12.77 8.31
CA PRO A 563 17.65 13.90 9.02
C PRO A 563 16.24 13.57 9.55
N LYS A 564 15.90 14.13 10.72
CA LYS A 564 14.61 13.93 11.43
C LYS A 564 14.33 12.50 11.93
N ILE A 565 15.25 11.54 11.77
CA ILE A 565 15.15 10.22 12.39
C ILE A 565 15.87 10.23 13.75
N THR A 566 15.10 10.33 14.83
CA THR A 566 15.61 10.29 16.21
C THR A 566 15.70 8.86 16.73
N TYR A 567 14.82 7.98 16.27
CA TYR A 567 14.68 6.62 16.79
C TYR A 567 14.72 5.60 15.62
N PRO A 568 15.93 5.17 15.21
CA PRO A 568 16.09 4.28 14.06
C PRO A 568 15.57 2.88 14.36
N ARG A 569 14.95 2.24 13.36
CA ARG A 569 14.34 0.91 13.48
C ARG A 569 14.90 -0.02 12.42
N ALA A 570 15.05 -1.30 12.76
CA ALA A 570 15.47 -2.32 11.80
C ALA A 570 14.45 -2.46 10.66
N GLN A 571 14.91 -2.80 9.46
CA GLN A 571 14.10 -2.87 8.25
C GLN A 571 12.88 -3.79 8.36
N ILE A 572 12.97 -4.84 9.19
CA ILE A 572 11.88 -5.77 9.45
C ILE A 572 10.65 -5.13 10.13
N PHE A 573 10.82 -3.98 10.78
CA PHE A 573 9.73 -3.21 11.41
C PHE A 573 9.14 -2.14 10.50
N TRP A 574 9.75 -1.87 9.33
CA TRP A 574 9.23 -0.85 8.43
C TRP A 574 7.92 -1.31 7.78
N PRO A 575 6.97 -0.39 7.55
CA PRO A 575 5.65 -0.70 6.98
C PRO A 575 5.62 -0.59 5.44
N VAL A 576 6.76 -0.37 4.78
CA VAL A 576 6.88 -0.03 3.36
C VAL A 576 6.30 -1.09 2.40
N ASP A 577 6.16 -2.32 2.87
CA ASP A 577 5.68 -3.50 2.17
C ASP A 577 4.40 -4.08 2.79
N ILE A 578 3.70 -3.32 3.65
CA ILE A 578 2.54 -3.82 4.39
C ILE A 578 1.43 -4.36 3.47
N LEU A 579 1.27 -3.79 2.28
CA LEU A 579 0.29 -4.25 1.30
C LEU A 579 0.63 -5.65 0.75
N ILE A 580 1.92 -5.98 0.65
CA ILE A 580 2.42 -7.30 0.24
C ILE A 580 2.27 -8.29 1.38
N ILE A 581 2.61 -7.89 2.61
CA ILE A 581 2.40 -8.71 3.81
C ILE A 581 0.92 -9.06 3.95
N ALA A 582 0.04 -8.07 3.82
CA ALA A 582 -1.41 -8.24 3.85
C ALA A 582 -1.87 -9.24 2.78
N GLU A 583 -1.47 -9.07 1.52
CA GLU A 583 -1.82 -10.01 0.44
C GLU A 583 -1.29 -11.43 0.70
N ASN A 584 -0.07 -11.57 1.22
CA ASN A 584 0.52 -12.87 1.53
C ASN A 584 -0.18 -13.58 2.70
N LEU A 585 -0.69 -12.83 3.69
CA LEU A 585 -1.42 -13.42 4.83
C LEU A 585 -2.72 -14.10 4.42
N ILE A 586 -3.47 -13.50 3.51
CA ILE A 586 -4.77 -14.04 3.06
C ILE A 586 -4.58 -15.24 2.11
N LYS A 587 -3.38 -15.40 1.53
CA LYS A 587 -3.02 -16.52 0.65
C LYS A 587 -2.78 -17.86 1.37
N CYS A 588 -2.72 -17.85 2.70
CA CYS A 588 -2.21 -18.97 3.50
C CYS A 588 -3.14 -20.20 3.69
#